data_AF-A0A135IDH6-F1
#
_entry.id   AF-A0A135IDH6-F1
#
_cell.length_a   1.000
_cell.length_b   1.000
_cell.length_c   1.000
_cell.angle_alpha   90.00
_cell.angle_beta   90.00
_cell.angle_gamma   90.00
#
_symmetry.space_group_name_H-M   'P 1'
#
loop_
_entity.id
_entity.type
_entity.pdbx_description
1 polymer ?
#
loop_
_entity_poly.entity_id
_entity_poly.type
_entity_poly.pdbx_seq_one_letter_code
_entity_poly.pdbx_strand_id
1 'polypeptide(L)'
;MKYAIGTSLIASSMMLSVSAHANIDDPFEYTSETLSGMTNQSVDASILQTVDESLPEARNVNADFLNPAYDPYLTLSEDASVSVTFLDEGAGYRNSLGYFSFGANTFDGLSKGDIDTDSSGYVSLSELQAVDGVSAGFLFPNASNYGQGGVLLAGDTVDVAGGSELTAGTSLGFFLNQNAWKGTGVETGDAGGSSYDTQSFYSLDFLNPEASATSTMLSDSSDSRHVAMLFADSSQEQVILGFEDLNRVNQFTNDYNYRSDEDFNDAVFTVSSTPSGAFGGSNIATAPLPPMAQSLIGLAMFAGLISMARKKAARQEQQINDHQLIVA
;
A
#
# COMPACT_ATOMS: atom_id res chain seq x y z
N MET A 1 -22.90 53.02 -54.19
CA MET A 1 -22.80 51.60 -53.80
C MET A 1 -22.94 51.54 -52.28
N LYS A 2 -24.00 50.90 -51.80
CA LYS A 2 -24.27 50.30 -50.48
C LYS A 2 -23.78 50.97 -49.16
N TYR A 3 -24.76 51.29 -48.30
CA TYR A 3 -24.93 51.02 -46.84
C TYR A 3 -23.68 50.73 -45.97
N ALA A 4 -23.58 51.00 -44.66
CA ALA A 4 -24.28 51.78 -43.63
C ALA A 4 -23.65 51.35 -42.26
N ILE A 5 -23.65 52.24 -41.25
CA ILE A 5 -23.75 51.98 -39.78
C ILE A 5 -22.57 51.22 -39.13
N GLY A 6 -21.78 51.82 -38.22
CA GLY A 6 -22.07 51.95 -36.78
C GLY A 6 -21.81 50.62 -36.05
N THR A 7 -20.85 50.49 -35.14
CA THR A 7 -21.10 50.62 -33.68
C THR A 7 -19.83 50.36 -32.87
N SER A 8 -19.78 51.00 -31.71
CA SER A 8 -18.85 50.79 -30.58
C SER A 8 -18.91 49.35 -30.05
N LEU A 9 -17.77 48.72 -29.80
CA LEU A 9 -17.67 47.53 -28.95
C LEU A 9 -16.82 47.86 -27.71
N ILE A 10 -17.50 47.96 -26.57
CA ILE A 10 -16.88 47.93 -25.24
C ILE A 10 -16.55 46.45 -24.98
N ALA A 11 -15.27 46.12 -24.90
CA ALA A 11 -14.83 44.81 -24.45
C ALA A 11 -15.04 44.72 -22.93
N SER A 12 -16.17 44.12 -22.53
CA SER A 12 -16.40 43.73 -21.15
C SER A 12 -15.65 42.41 -20.91
N SER A 13 -14.55 42.45 -20.16
CA SER A 13 -13.87 41.24 -19.69
C SER A 13 -14.78 40.51 -18.70
N MET A 14 -15.50 39.50 -19.19
CA MET A 14 -16.07 38.45 -18.35
C MET A 14 -14.90 37.69 -17.72
N MET A 15 -14.62 37.95 -16.44
CA MET A 15 -13.92 36.95 -15.62
C MET A 15 -14.87 35.77 -15.46
N LEU A 16 -14.60 34.69 -16.20
CA LEU A 16 -15.13 33.38 -15.85
C LEU A 16 -14.46 32.98 -14.53
N SER A 17 -15.16 33.14 -13.43
CA SER A 17 -14.86 32.38 -12.22
C SER A 17 -15.18 30.92 -12.52
N VAL A 18 -14.15 30.12 -12.81
CA VAL A 18 -14.28 28.66 -12.73
C VAL A 18 -14.44 28.35 -11.25
N SER A 19 -15.69 28.19 -10.81
CA SER A 19 -15.96 27.48 -9.58
C SER A 19 -15.59 26.03 -9.85
N ALA A 20 -14.50 25.55 -9.24
CA ALA A 20 -14.21 24.13 -9.15
C ALA A 20 -15.43 23.46 -8.54
N HIS A 21 -16.23 22.80 -9.38
CA HIS A 21 -17.23 21.86 -8.92
C HIS A 21 -16.45 20.58 -8.66
N ALA A 22 -16.04 20.35 -7.42
CA ALA A 22 -15.64 19.02 -6.99
C ALA A 22 -16.80 18.09 -7.33
N ASN A 23 -16.57 17.12 -8.19
CA ASN A 23 -17.59 16.14 -8.51
C ASN A 23 -17.62 15.19 -7.30
N ILE A 24 -18.65 15.29 -6.46
CA ILE A 24 -18.76 14.57 -5.19
C ILE A 24 -18.88 13.03 -5.39
N ASP A 25 -18.90 12.57 -6.64
CA ASP A 25 -19.11 11.17 -7.02
C ASP A 25 -17.82 10.38 -7.31
N ASP A 26 -16.63 10.99 -7.26
CA ASP A 26 -15.34 10.26 -7.34
C ASP A 26 -14.53 10.43 -6.03
N PRO A 27 -14.43 9.39 -5.17
CA PRO A 27 -13.69 9.46 -3.90
C PRO A 27 -12.17 9.64 -4.10
N PHE A 28 -11.69 9.65 -5.34
CA PHE A 28 -10.28 9.76 -5.68
C PHE A 28 -9.90 11.03 -6.49
N GLU A 29 -10.82 12.00 -6.65
CA GLU A 29 -10.49 13.31 -7.24
C GLU A 29 -9.69 14.17 -6.23
N TYR A 30 -8.40 13.85 -6.02
CA TYR A 30 -7.50 14.65 -5.18
C TYR A 30 -6.92 15.80 -5.99
N THR A 31 -7.12 17.04 -5.53
CA THR A 31 -6.60 18.27 -6.17
C THR A 31 -5.46 18.92 -5.39
N SER A 32 -5.17 18.42 -4.19
CA SER A 32 -4.08 18.91 -3.32
C SER A 32 -2.94 17.90 -3.31
N GLU A 33 -1.72 18.39 -3.44
CA GLU A 33 -0.49 17.59 -3.40
C GLU A 33 -0.25 16.94 -2.03
N THR A 34 -0.75 17.58 -0.97
CA THR A 34 -0.71 17.09 0.42
C THR A 34 -2.11 16.96 1.01
N LEU A 35 -2.31 16.01 1.91
CA LEU A 35 -3.56 15.86 2.64
C LEU A 35 -3.67 16.83 3.82
N SER A 36 -4.91 17.23 4.13
CA SER A 36 -5.20 18.01 5.32
C SER A 36 -4.90 17.19 6.57
N GLY A 37 -4.17 17.76 7.53
CA GLY A 37 -3.78 17.06 8.76
C GLY A 37 -2.41 16.38 8.69
N MET A 38 -1.69 16.49 7.57
CA MET A 38 -0.28 16.08 7.51
C MET A 38 0.56 16.85 8.55
N THR A 39 1.42 16.14 9.26
CA THR A 39 2.35 16.71 10.25
C THR A 39 3.76 16.22 9.98
N ASN A 40 4.79 17.00 10.30
CA ASN A 40 6.17 16.53 10.21
C ASN A 40 6.64 16.07 11.60
N GLN A 41 7.00 14.80 11.71
CA GLN A 41 7.50 14.15 12.92
C GLN A 41 9.00 13.89 12.81
N SER A 42 9.70 13.88 13.94
CA SER A 42 11.12 13.52 13.95
C SER A 42 11.29 12.04 13.61
N VAL A 43 12.11 11.74 12.61
CA VAL A 43 12.51 10.36 12.29
C VAL A 43 13.79 10.02 13.04
N ASP A 44 13.80 8.91 13.75
CA ASP A 44 15.00 8.42 14.41
C ASP A 44 16.06 7.99 13.38
N ALA A 45 17.30 8.44 13.57
CA ALA A 45 18.39 8.14 12.64
C ALA A 45 18.66 6.63 12.47
N SER A 46 18.31 5.82 13.48
CA SER A 46 18.40 4.36 13.38
C SER A 46 17.43 3.78 12.36
N ILE A 47 16.25 4.37 12.17
CA ILE A 47 15.29 3.92 11.16
C ILE A 47 15.83 4.18 9.77
N LEU A 48 16.38 5.38 9.52
CA LEU A 48 17.01 5.70 8.23
C LEU A 48 18.20 4.78 7.95
N GLN A 49 19.02 4.50 8.96
CA GLN A 49 20.11 3.53 8.82
C GLN A 49 19.60 2.12 8.49
N THR A 50 18.53 1.67 9.15
CA THR A 50 17.92 0.36 8.85
C THR A 50 17.40 0.31 7.42
N VAL A 51 16.82 1.39 6.90
CA VAL A 51 16.41 1.52 5.50
C VAL A 51 17.61 1.39 4.58
N ASP A 52 18.66 2.20 4.77
CA ASP A 52 19.89 2.16 3.94
C ASP A 52 20.55 0.78 3.89
N GLU A 53 20.51 0.04 5.02
CA GLU A 53 21.08 -1.29 5.14
C GLU A 53 20.19 -2.39 4.55
N SER A 54 18.87 -2.22 4.58
CA SER A 54 17.90 -3.24 4.18
C SER A 54 17.39 -3.08 2.75
N LEU A 55 17.25 -1.84 2.28
CA LEU A 55 16.72 -1.42 0.98
C LEU A 55 17.73 -0.49 0.26
N PRO A 56 18.93 -0.98 -0.10
CA PRO A 56 19.98 -0.16 -0.65
C PRO A 56 19.73 0.25 -2.11
N GLU A 57 19.75 1.55 -2.38
CA GLU A 57 19.66 2.13 -3.73
C GLU A 57 20.56 1.43 -4.76
N ALA A 58 19.99 1.12 -5.93
CA ALA A 58 20.62 0.50 -7.08
C ALA A 58 21.24 -0.88 -6.80
N ARG A 59 20.72 -1.60 -5.80
CA ARG A 59 21.11 -2.96 -5.47
C ARG A 59 19.89 -3.76 -5.06
N ASN A 60 19.74 -4.92 -5.69
CA ASN A 60 18.69 -5.87 -5.34
C ASN A 60 18.54 -6.02 -3.83
N VAL A 61 17.31 -5.82 -3.36
CA VAL A 61 16.88 -6.10 -2.00
C VAL A 61 17.21 -7.53 -1.65
N ASN A 62 17.46 -7.80 -0.36
CA ASN A 62 17.63 -9.17 0.07
C ASN A 62 16.33 -9.96 -0.19
N ALA A 63 16.40 -10.97 -1.07
CA ALA A 63 15.24 -11.77 -1.48
C ALA A 63 14.49 -12.43 -0.31
N ASP A 64 15.14 -12.63 0.85
CA ASP A 64 14.47 -13.11 2.06
C ASP A 64 13.36 -12.14 2.54
N PHE A 65 13.50 -10.83 2.29
CA PHE A 65 12.46 -9.83 2.57
C PHE A 65 11.21 -9.98 1.68
N LEU A 66 11.36 -10.61 0.52
CA LEU A 66 10.29 -10.84 -0.45
C LEU A 66 9.71 -12.26 -0.37
N ASN A 67 10.01 -13.01 0.69
CA ASN A 67 9.58 -14.40 0.83
C ASN A 67 8.04 -14.51 0.82
N PRO A 68 7.43 -15.27 -0.12
CA PRO A 68 5.98 -15.49 -0.19
C PRO A 68 5.35 -16.08 1.07
N ALA A 69 6.15 -16.66 1.97
CA ALA A 69 5.66 -17.10 3.27
C ALA A 69 5.32 -15.96 4.24
N TYR A 70 5.72 -14.72 3.95
CA TYR A 70 5.30 -13.52 4.68
C TYR A 70 4.01 -12.96 4.11
N ASP A 71 3.16 -12.47 5.01
CA ASP A 71 1.92 -11.78 4.67
C ASP A 71 2.28 -10.34 4.23
N PRO A 72 1.95 -9.92 2.99
CA PRO A 72 2.30 -8.58 2.53
C PRO A 72 1.21 -7.57 2.92
N TYR A 73 0.75 -7.66 4.16
CA TYR A 73 -0.25 -6.81 4.80
C TYR A 73 -0.08 -6.89 6.33
N LEU A 74 -0.60 -5.88 7.03
CA LEU A 74 -0.55 -5.82 8.49
C LEU A 74 -1.91 -6.18 9.08
N THR A 75 -1.96 -6.97 10.15
CA THR A 75 -3.23 -7.27 10.84
C THR A 75 -3.22 -6.67 12.24
N LEU A 76 -4.27 -5.91 12.57
CA LEU A 76 -4.43 -5.32 13.89
C LEU A 76 -4.84 -6.37 14.93
N SER A 77 -4.07 -6.50 16.01
CA SER A 77 -4.41 -7.38 17.14
C SER A 77 -5.36 -6.74 18.15
N GLU A 78 -5.49 -5.43 18.13
CA GLU A 78 -6.36 -4.61 18.99
C GLU A 78 -6.82 -3.37 18.22
N ASP A 79 -7.81 -2.66 18.76
CA ASP A 79 -8.27 -1.40 18.18
C ASP A 79 -7.11 -0.39 18.21
N ALA A 80 -6.85 0.29 17.09
CA ALA A 80 -5.72 1.20 16.98
C ALA A 80 -5.93 2.32 15.97
N SER A 81 -5.34 3.48 16.26
CA SER A 81 -5.08 4.51 15.24
C SER A 81 -3.79 4.18 14.51
N VAL A 82 -3.74 4.35 13.19
CA VAL A 82 -2.56 4.02 12.36
C VAL A 82 -2.08 5.27 11.64
N SER A 83 -0.77 5.45 11.57
CA SER A 83 -0.12 6.54 10.85
C SER A 83 0.95 6.01 9.90
N VAL A 84 1.14 6.73 8.79
CA VAL A 84 2.16 6.45 7.78
C VAL A 84 3.04 7.67 7.61
N THR A 85 4.35 7.47 7.69
CA THR A 85 5.36 8.53 7.62
C THR A 85 6.26 8.32 6.42
N PHE A 86 6.40 9.34 5.59
CA PHE A 86 7.35 9.35 4.48
C PHE A 86 8.79 9.39 5.00
N LEU A 87 9.66 8.56 4.43
CA LEU A 87 11.09 8.52 4.76
C LEU A 87 11.94 9.01 3.60
N ASP A 88 11.75 8.43 2.42
CA ASP A 88 12.56 8.74 1.24
C ASP A 88 11.89 8.27 -0.06
N GLU A 89 12.44 8.71 -1.19
CA GLU A 89 12.11 8.33 -2.57
C GLU A 89 13.42 8.12 -3.33
N GLY A 90 13.68 6.87 -3.75
CA GLY A 90 14.79 6.47 -4.63
C GLY A 90 14.47 6.62 -6.12
N ALA A 91 13.20 6.87 -6.47
CA ALA A 91 12.74 6.95 -7.86
C ALA A 91 12.60 8.37 -8.41
N GLY A 92 12.45 8.47 -9.74
CA GLY A 92 12.11 9.72 -10.44
C GLY A 92 10.61 9.89 -10.72
N TYR A 93 9.77 8.93 -10.36
CA TYR A 93 8.34 8.99 -10.61
C TYR A 93 7.59 9.69 -9.50
N ARG A 94 6.56 10.45 -9.90
CA ARG A 94 5.66 11.12 -8.96
C ARG A 94 4.56 10.17 -8.51
N ASN A 95 4.97 9.16 -7.76
CA ASN A 95 4.11 8.08 -7.29
C ASN A 95 3.04 8.60 -6.32
N SER A 96 1.89 7.94 -6.28
CA SER A 96 0.84 8.23 -5.29
C SER A 96 0.65 7.01 -4.39
N LEU A 97 0.78 7.19 -3.08
CA LEU A 97 0.59 6.12 -2.08
C LEU A 97 -0.81 6.19 -1.48
N GLY A 98 -1.46 5.03 -1.35
CA GLY A 98 -2.64 4.85 -0.54
C GLY A 98 -2.66 3.55 0.25
N TYR A 99 -3.75 3.35 0.97
CA TYR A 99 -4.03 2.17 1.77
C TYR A 99 -5.35 1.53 1.35
N PHE A 100 -5.51 0.27 1.68
CA PHE A 100 -6.80 -0.38 1.71
C PHE A 100 -6.91 -1.29 2.93
N SER A 101 -8.08 -1.30 3.55
CA SER A 101 -8.42 -2.14 4.70
C SER A 101 -9.41 -3.22 4.28
N PHE A 102 -9.27 -4.40 4.87
CA PHE A 102 -10.15 -5.54 4.63
C PHE A 102 -10.24 -6.43 5.87
N GLY A 103 -11.25 -7.30 5.91
CA GLY A 103 -11.42 -8.27 6.99
C GLY A 103 -10.80 -9.61 6.68
N ALA A 104 -10.72 -10.47 7.70
CA ALA A 104 -10.40 -11.88 7.49
C ALA A 104 -11.39 -12.50 6.48
N ASN A 105 -10.85 -13.24 5.52
CA ASN A 105 -11.60 -13.93 4.47
C ASN A 105 -12.26 -13.02 3.40
N THR A 106 -11.98 -11.70 3.37
CA THR A 106 -12.55 -10.79 2.35
C THR A 106 -12.26 -11.25 0.92
N PHE A 107 -11.08 -11.84 0.68
CA PHE A 107 -10.67 -12.33 -0.64
C PHE A 107 -10.81 -13.85 -0.80
N ASP A 108 -11.46 -14.54 0.14
CA ASP A 108 -11.57 -16.00 0.09
C ASP A 108 -12.36 -16.46 -1.14
N GLY A 109 -11.72 -17.32 -1.94
CA GLY A 109 -12.33 -17.87 -3.15
C GLY A 109 -12.38 -16.90 -4.32
N LEU A 110 -11.85 -15.68 -4.18
CA LEU A 110 -11.67 -14.74 -5.29
C LEU A 110 -10.30 -14.95 -5.93
N SER A 111 -10.29 -14.98 -7.26
CA SER A 111 -9.10 -14.84 -8.07
C SER A 111 -8.95 -13.40 -8.58
N LYS A 112 -7.76 -13.05 -9.08
CA LYS A 112 -7.53 -11.76 -9.74
C LYS A 112 -8.57 -11.48 -10.81
N GLY A 113 -8.89 -12.46 -11.66
CA GLY A 113 -9.87 -12.33 -12.73
C GLY A 113 -11.32 -12.20 -12.27
N ASP A 114 -11.63 -12.48 -10.99
CA ASP A 114 -12.94 -12.15 -10.42
C ASP A 114 -13.03 -10.67 -10.02
N ILE A 115 -11.89 -10.02 -9.77
CA ILE A 115 -11.76 -8.62 -9.36
C ILE A 115 -11.49 -7.70 -10.57
N ASP A 116 -10.62 -8.12 -11.49
CA ASP A 116 -10.35 -7.51 -12.81
C ASP A 116 -11.55 -7.79 -13.74
N THR A 117 -12.59 -6.97 -13.58
CA THR A 117 -13.90 -7.14 -14.20
C THR A 117 -13.92 -6.79 -15.68
N ASP A 118 -12.95 -6.00 -16.15
CA ASP A 118 -12.79 -5.64 -17.56
C ASP A 118 -11.79 -6.55 -18.31
N SER A 119 -11.09 -7.42 -17.58
CA SER A 119 -10.08 -8.36 -18.10
C SER A 119 -8.90 -7.66 -18.77
N SER A 120 -8.55 -6.46 -18.29
CA SER A 120 -7.39 -5.69 -18.77
C SER A 120 -6.06 -6.33 -18.36
N GLY A 121 -6.05 -7.15 -17.30
CA GLY A 121 -4.85 -7.66 -16.65
C GLY A 121 -4.35 -6.77 -15.52
N TYR A 122 -5.03 -5.65 -15.24
CA TYR A 122 -4.72 -4.70 -14.18
C TYR A 122 -5.94 -4.60 -13.27
N VAL A 123 -5.72 -4.50 -11.96
CA VAL A 123 -6.81 -4.26 -11.00
C VAL A 123 -6.84 -2.78 -10.69
N SER A 124 -7.95 -2.12 -11.02
CA SER A 124 -8.15 -0.70 -10.73
C SER A 124 -8.48 -0.46 -9.26
N LEU A 125 -8.28 0.77 -8.78
CA LEU A 125 -8.76 1.14 -7.45
C LEU A 125 -10.28 1.05 -7.33
N SER A 126 -11.01 1.30 -8.41
CA SER A 126 -12.47 1.19 -8.42
C SER A 126 -12.92 -0.27 -8.34
N GLU A 127 -12.19 -1.18 -8.99
CA GLU A 127 -12.43 -2.62 -8.93
C GLU A 127 -12.11 -3.18 -7.54
N LEU A 128 -10.97 -2.79 -6.97
CA LEU A 128 -10.61 -3.17 -5.61
C LEU A 128 -11.66 -2.69 -4.59
N GLN A 129 -12.12 -1.44 -4.70
CA GLN A 129 -13.17 -0.90 -3.83
C GLN A 129 -14.55 -1.52 -4.06
N ALA A 130 -14.79 -2.12 -5.22
CA ALA A 130 -16.04 -2.83 -5.50
C ALA A 130 -16.11 -4.20 -4.78
N VAL A 131 -15.00 -4.70 -4.23
CA VAL A 131 -14.99 -5.92 -3.41
C VAL A 131 -15.63 -5.64 -2.05
N ASP A 132 -16.67 -6.41 -1.73
CA ASP A 132 -17.40 -6.29 -0.46
C ASP A 132 -16.46 -6.41 0.75
N GLY A 133 -16.49 -5.40 1.63
CA GLY A 133 -15.66 -5.35 2.83
C GLY A 133 -14.27 -4.75 2.63
N VAL A 134 -13.95 -4.24 1.44
CA VAL A 134 -12.78 -3.40 1.21
C VAL A 134 -13.12 -1.92 1.39
N SER A 135 -12.20 -1.16 1.99
CA SER A 135 -12.24 0.30 2.02
C SER A 135 -10.84 0.83 1.70
N ALA A 136 -10.72 1.81 0.82
CA ALA A 136 -9.44 2.33 0.37
C ALA A 136 -9.41 3.86 0.36
N GLY A 137 -8.22 4.44 0.51
CA GLY A 137 -8.01 5.88 0.48
C GLY A 137 -6.55 6.24 0.23
N PHE A 138 -6.31 7.45 -0.29
CA PHE A 138 -4.95 7.97 -0.47
C PHE A 138 -4.33 8.43 0.85
N LEU A 139 -3.02 8.32 0.94
CA LEU A 139 -2.18 8.83 2.03
C LEU A 139 -1.30 9.98 1.53
N PHE A 140 -0.62 9.77 0.40
CA PHE A 140 0.25 10.75 -0.23
C PHE A 140 -0.11 10.86 -1.72
N PRO A 141 -0.87 11.88 -2.13
CA PRO A 141 -1.16 12.13 -3.53
C PRO A 141 0.10 12.31 -4.38
N ASN A 142 1.17 12.84 -3.81
CA ASN A 142 2.51 12.85 -4.41
C ASN A 142 3.53 12.39 -3.36
N ALA A 143 4.14 11.23 -3.58
CA ALA A 143 5.17 10.64 -2.73
C ALA A 143 6.58 11.15 -3.04
N SER A 144 6.72 12.26 -3.76
CA SER A 144 8.03 12.76 -4.15
C SER A 144 8.70 13.67 -3.13
N ASN A 145 10.02 13.50 -3.03
CA ASN A 145 10.93 14.30 -2.24
C ASN A 145 10.85 15.79 -2.59
N TYR A 146 11.05 16.64 -1.57
CA TYR A 146 11.11 18.10 -1.72
C TYR A 146 12.17 18.49 -2.76
N GLY A 147 11.71 19.16 -3.83
CA GLY A 147 12.59 19.62 -4.91
C GLY A 147 12.94 18.57 -5.97
N GLN A 148 12.44 17.35 -5.86
CA GLN A 148 12.62 16.26 -6.84
C GLN A 148 11.36 15.95 -7.66
N GLY A 149 10.28 16.70 -7.46
CA GLY A 149 9.00 16.45 -8.12
C GLY A 149 7.82 16.64 -7.19
N GLY A 150 8.08 16.69 -5.89
CA GLY A 150 7.09 16.97 -4.85
C GLY A 150 7.63 17.87 -3.74
N VAL A 151 7.00 17.72 -2.58
CA VAL A 151 7.17 18.61 -1.43
C VAL A 151 7.50 17.86 -0.15
N LEU A 152 7.56 16.52 -0.18
CA LEU A 152 7.70 15.72 1.03
C LEU A 152 9.09 15.84 1.62
N LEU A 153 9.12 15.96 2.94
CA LEU A 153 10.30 15.84 3.77
C LEU A 153 10.20 14.56 4.58
N ALA A 154 11.34 13.90 4.83
CA ALA A 154 11.38 12.79 5.77
C ALA A 154 10.71 13.20 7.10
N GLY A 155 9.80 12.36 7.58
CA GLY A 155 8.98 12.65 8.75
C GLY A 155 7.59 13.19 8.44
N ASP A 156 7.25 13.52 7.19
CA ASP A 156 5.87 13.90 6.84
C ASP A 156 4.92 12.71 7.04
N THR A 157 3.99 12.85 7.98
CA THR A 157 3.13 11.80 8.50
C THR A 157 1.66 12.13 8.27
N VAL A 158 0.89 11.12 7.86
CA VAL A 158 -0.56 11.16 7.66
C VAL A 158 -1.22 10.02 8.43
N ASP A 159 -2.39 10.29 9.00
CA ASP A 159 -3.20 9.26 9.66
C ASP A 159 -4.07 8.48 8.65
N VAL A 160 -4.06 7.16 8.77
CA VAL A 160 -4.91 6.25 8.00
C VAL A 160 -6.38 6.48 8.39
N ALA A 161 -7.30 6.29 7.43
CA ALA A 161 -8.74 6.50 7.64
C ALA A 161 -9.11 7.87 8.25
N GLY A 162 -8.32 8.90 7.91
CA GLY A 162 -8.51 10.26 8.41
C GLY A 162 -8.37 10.39 9.93
N GLY A 163 -7.59 9.51 10.57
CA GLY A 163 -7.40 9.47 12.02
C GLY A 163 -8.48 8.70 12.79
N SER A 164 -9.36 7.98 12.08
CA SER A 164 -10.31 7.08 12.73
C SER A 164 -9.62 5.84 13.27
N GLU A 165 -10.00 5.40 14.46
CA GLU A 165 -9.54 4.14 15.02
C GLU A 165 -10.07 2.96 14.18
N LEU A 166 -9.18 2.04 13.84
CA LEU A 166 -9.48 0.80 13.15
C LEU A 166 -9.68 -0.32 14.17
N THR A 167 -10.63 -1.21 13.90
CA THR A 167 -10.97 -2.30 14.83
C THR A 167 -9.97 -3.45 14.76
N ALA A 168 -9.79 -4.15 15.87
CA ALA A 168 -9.05 -5.40 15.94
C ALA A 168 -9.54 -6.41 14.88
N GLY A 169 -8.60 -7.10 14.22
CA GLY A 169 -8.88 -8.03 13.14
C GLY A 169 -9.02 -7.39 11.75
N THR A 170 -8.96 -6.05 11.65
CA THR A 170 -8.80 -5.37 10.37
C THR A 170 -7.38 -5.56 9.85
N SER A 171 -7.27 -5.98 8.60
CA SER A 171 -6.02 -6.04 7.85
C SER A 171 -5.83 -4.76 7.03
N LEU A 172 -4.59 -4.32 6.89
CA LEU A 172 -4.16 -3.13 6.15
C LEU A 172 -3.16 -3.53 5.07
N GLY A 173 -3.54 -3.34 3.81
CA GLY A 173 -2.66 -3.36 2.66
C GLY A 173 -2.40 -1.96 2.13
N PHE A 174 -1.45 -1.86 1.21
CA PHE A 174 -1.02 -0.59 0.61
C PHE A 174 -1.02 -0.69 -0.90
N PHE A 175 -1.22 0.44 -1.58
CA PHE A 175 -1.07 0.52 -3.02
C PHE A 175 -0.27 1.74 -3.42
N LEU A 176 0.46 1.62 -4.52
CA LEU A 176 1.20 2.68 -5.17
C LEU A 176 0.70 2.80 -6.61
N ASN A 177 0.24 3.99 -6.98
CA ASN A 177 -0.02 4.34 -8.38
C ASN A 177 1.23 4.97 -8.98
N GLN A 178 1.81 4.32 -9.97
CA GLN A 178 3.07 4.68 -10.62
C GLN A 178 2.94 6.00 -11.36
N ASN A 179 3.82 6.97 -11.07
CA ASN A 179 3.89 8.25 -11.79
C ASN A 179 2.53 8.98 -11.90
N ALA A 180 1.66 8.77 -10.92
CA ALA A 180 0.25 9.12 -11.00
C ALA A 180 -0.03 10.61 -10.74
N TRP A 181 0.84 11.31 -10.01
CA TRP A 181 0.66 12.74 -9.76
C TRP A 181 1.01 13.59 -10.98
N LYS A 182 -0.01 14.18 -11.59
CA LYS A 182 0.13 15.02 -12.79
C LYS A 182 0.27 16.52 -12.49
N GLY A 183 0.42 16.90 -11.22
CA GLY A 183 0.57 18.29 -10.76
C GLY A 183 -0.74 19.02 -10.45
N THR A 184 -1.88 18.49 -10.90
CA THR A 184 -3.22 19.00 -10.57
C THR A 184 -4.12 17.95 -9.93
N GLY A 185 -3.65 16.71 -9.89
CA GLY A 185 -4.34 15.59 -9.27
C GLY A 185 -3.67 14.26 -9.55
N VAL A 186 -4.24 13.22 -8.95
CA VAL A 186 -3.78 11.83 -9.10
C VAL A 186 -4.53 11.18 -10.25
N GLU A 187 -3.79 10.58 -11.18
CA GLU A 187 -4.34 9.70 -12.19
C GLU A 187 -4.61 8.32 -11.59
N THR A 188 -5.87 7.88 -11.61
CA THR A 188 -6.35 6.65 -10.97
C THR A 188 -6.86 5.62 -11.97
N GLY A 189 -6.79 5.94 -13.26
CA GLY A 189 -7.37 5.15 -14.35
C GLY A 189 -6.53 3.93 -14.71
N ASP A 190 -7.23 2.88 -15.16
CA ASP A 190 -6.64 1.61 -15.60
C ASP A 190 -5.67 1.76 -16.76
N ALA A 191 -4.54 1.06 -16.63
CA ALA A 191 -3.61 0.89 -17.71
C ALA A 191 -4.22 -0.01 -18.80
N GLY A 192 -4.58 0.60 -19.93
CA GLY A 192 -4.91 -0.09 -21.18
C GLY A 192 -3.70 -0.76 -21.83
N GLY A 193 -2.66 -1.09 -21.05
CA GLY A 193 -1.42 -1.72 -21.49
C GLY A 193 -0.49 -0.85 -22.32
N SER A 194 -0.64 0.49 -22.30
CA SER A 194 0.34 1.40 -22.91
C SER A 194 1.45 1.77 -21.93
N SER A 195 2.68 1.97 -22.41
CA SER A 195 3.84 2.44 -21.64
C SER A 195 3.78 3.92 -21.22
N TYR A 196 2.56 4.44 -21.07
CA TYR A 196 2.25 5.78 -20.58
C TYR A 196 1.08 5.79 -19.60
N ASP A 197 0.45 4.62 -19.38
CA ASP A 197 -0.69 4.53 -18.48
C ASP A 197 -0.19 4.24 -17.05
N THR A 198 -0.84 4.87 -16.08
CA THR A 198 -0.53 4.65 -14.66
C THR A 198 -0.81 3.19 -14.26
N GLN A 199 0.23 2.48 -13.81
CA GLN A 199 0.07 1.15 -13.22
C GLN A 199 -0.19 1.25 -11.72
N SER A 200 -1.01 0.34 -11.19
CA SER A 200 -1.24 0.20 -9.74
C SER A 200 -0.50 -1.03 -9.23
N PHE A 201 0.31 -0.84 -8.20
CA PHE A 201 1.03 -1.90 -7.50
C PHE A 201 0.51 -2.00 -6.07
N TYR A 202 0.00 -3.16 -5.71
CA TYR A 202 -0.58 -3.49 -4.42
C TYR A 202 0.40 -4.28 -3.58
N SER A 203 0.27 -4.17 -2.27
CA SER A 203 0.97 -5.05 -1.35
C SER A 203 0.48 -6.49 -1.48
N LEU A 204 -0.79 -6.73 -1.81
CA LEU A 204 -1.29 -8.07 -2.10
C LEU A 204 -0.84 -8.56 -3.48
N ASP A 205 0.14 -9.46 -3.47
CA ASP A 205 0.84 -10.00 -4.65
C ASP A 205 -0.09 -10.46 -5.78
N PHE A 206 -1.25 -11.05 -5.47
CA PHE A 206 -2.17 -11.59 -6.49
C PHE A 206 -2.96 -10.52 -7.26
N LEU A 207 -2.99 -9.27 -6.77
CA LEU A 207 -3.65 -8.15 -7.45
C LEU A 207 -2.74 -7.52 -8.51
N ASN A 208 -1.43 -7.77 -8.45
CA ASN A 208 -0.44 -7.09 -9.27
C ASN A 208 -0.43 -7.53 -10.74
N PRO A 209 0.02 -6.68 -11.68
CA PRO A 209 -0.04 -6.95 -13.11
C PRO A 209 0.62 -8.28 -13.54
N GLU A 210 1.69 -8.69 -12.85
CA GLU A 210 2.46 -9.92 -13.08
C GLU A 210 1.68 -11.19 -12.70
N ALA A 211 0.69 -11.07 -11.81
CA ALA A 211 -0.12 -12.19 -11.37
C ALA A 211 -1.09 -12.64 -12.48
N SER A 212 -1.27 -13.96 -12.57
CA SER A 212 -2.24 -14.58 -13.49
C SER A 212 -3.66 -14.20 -13.08
N ALA A 213 -4.58 -14.15 -14.04
CA ALA A 213 -6.01 -14.01 -13.76
C ALA A 213 -6.55 -15.10 -12.79
N THR A 214 -5.91 -16.27 -12.73
CA THR A 214 -6.28 -17.36 -11.81
C THR A 214 -5.60 -17.29 -10.44
N SER A 215 -4.70 -16.32 -10.21
CA SER A 215 -4.02 -16.15 -8.93
C SER A 215 -5.02 -15.73 -7.86
N THR A 216 -4.85 -16.27 -6.66
CA THR A 216 -5.63 -15.94 -5.47
C THR A 216 -4.66 -15.46 -4.39
N MET A 217 -5.18 -14.96 -3.26
CA MET A 217 -4.37 -14.57 -2.11
C MET A 217 -3.44 -15.70 -1.57
N LEU A 218 -3.67 -16.96 -1.95
CA LEU A 218 -2.89 -18.13 -1.52
C LEU A 218 -1.97 -18.70 -2.62
N SER A 219 -1.99 -18.16 -3.83
CA SER A 219 -1.18 -18.62 -4.96
C SER A 219 -0.29 -17.51 -5.53
N ASP A 220 0.26 -16.72 -4.62
CA ASP A 220 1.17 -15.61 -4.89
C ASP A 220 2.50 -16.08 -5.49
N SER A 221 3.11 -15.18 -6.26
CA SER A 221 4.45 -15.34 -6.81
C SER A 221 5.35 -14.27 -6.20
N SER A 222 6.59 -14.64 -5.86
CA SER A 222 7.59 -13.64 -5.46
C SER A 222 7.81 -12.58 -6.52
N ASP A 223 7.55 -12.88 -7.80
CA ASP A 223 7.73 -11.95 -8.92
C ASP A 223 6.63 -10.88 -9.00
N SER A 224 5.47 -11.13 -8.37
CA SER A 224 4.37 -10.17 -8.32
C SER A 224 4.33 -9.40 -7.00
N ARG A 225 5.38 -9.49 -6.18
CA ARG A 225 5.51 -8.71 -4.94
C ARG A 225 6.11 -7.34 -5.21
N HIS A 226 5.44 -6.28 -4.77
CA HIS A 226 5.93 -4.90 -4.92
C HIS A 226 6.27 -4.23 -3.60
N VAL A 227 6.22 -4.96 -2.48
CA VAL A 227 6.58 -4.43 -1.16
C VAL A 227 7.64 -5.26 -0.46
N ALA A 228 8.59 -4.56 0.15
CA ALA A 228 9.41 -5.06 1.24
C ALA A 228 8.85 -4.49 2.55
N MET A 229 8.24 -5.34 3.38
CA MET A 229 7.60 -4.94 4.63
C MET A 229 8.32 -5.57 5.83
N LEU A 230 8.94 -4.74 6.65
CA LEU A 230 9.87 -5.18 7.71
C LEU A 230 9.53 -4.51 9.02
N PHE A 231 9.50 -5.24 10.14
CA PHE A 231 9.66 -4.57 11.43
C PHE A 231 11.04 -3.91 11.48
N ALA A 232 11.08 -2.64 11.86
CA ALA A 232 12.32 -1.86 11.89
C ALA A 232 13.34 -2.40 12.90
N ASP A 233 12.86 -3.03 13.97
CA ASP A 233 13.65 -3.73 14.96
C ASP A 233 12.82 -4.79 15.72
N SER A 234 13.44 -5.43 16.72
CA SER A 234 12.83 -6.49 17.53
C SER A 234 11.70 -6.05 18.47
N SER A 235 11.47 -4.75 18.66
CA SER A 235 10.32 -4.24 19.42
C SER A 235 9.01 -4.41 18.66
N GLN A 236 9.07 -4.51 17.32
CA GLN A 236 7.93 -4.67 16.43
C GLN A 236 6.88 -3.55 16.53
N GLU A 237 7.32 -2.33 16.86
CA GLU A 237 6.45 -1.16 17.01
C GLU A 237 6.34 -0.28 15.75
N GLN A 238 7.30 -0.42 14.84
CA GLN A 238 7.35 0.31 13.57
C GLN A 238 7.65 -0.66 12.43
N VAL A 239 6.93 -0.47 11.33
CA VAL A 239 7.09 -1.25 10.11
C VAL A 239 7.69 -0.34 9.05
N ILE A 240 8.81 -0.71 8.46
CA ILE A 240 9.34 -0.14 7.22
C ILE A 240 8.56 -0.75 6.06
N LEU A 241 8.09 0.11 5.16
CA LEU A 241 7.38 -0.24 3.94
C LEU A 241 8.14 0.39 2.78
N GLY A 242 8.86 -0.43 2.01
CA GLY A 242 9.49 -0.04 0.76
C GLY A 242 8.71 -0.59 -0.44
N PHE A 243 8.55 0.22 -1.48
CA PHE A 243 7.93 -0.18 -2.74
C PHE A 243 8.93 -0.28 -3.88
N GLU A 244 8.69 -1.21 -4.79
CA GLU A 244 9.21 -1.20 -6.16
C GLU A 244 8.11 -0.68 -7.10
N ASP A 245 8.40 0.38 -7.86
CA ASP A 245 7.42 1.13 -8.64
C ASP A 245 7.36 0.74 -10.12
N LEU A 246 8.22 -0.18 -10.59
CA LEU A 246 8.20 -0.71 -11.96
C LEU A 246 7.65 -2.13 -11.99
N ASN A 247 7.00 -2.50 -13.11
CA ASN A 247 6.70 -3.90 -13.40
C ASN A 247 7.98 -4.71 -13.43
N ARG A 248 8.03 -5.77 -12.63
CA ARG A 248 9.25 -6.53 -12.31
C ARG A 248 9.56 -7.61 -13.35
N VAL A 249 8.57 -8.03 -14.13
CA VAL A 249 8.70 -9.12 -15.11
C VAL A 249 8.72 -8.60 -16.55
N ASN A 250 7.81 -7.69 -16.89
CA ASN A 250 7.60 -7.20 -18.24
C ASN A 250 8.00 -5.72 -18.37
N GLN A 251 9.29 -5.48 -18.61
CA GLN A 251 9.79 -4.11 -18.81
C GLN A 251 9.07 -3.30 -19.90
N PHE A 252 8.37 -3.94 -20.85
CA PHE A 252 7.70 -3.23 -21.94
C PHE A 252 6.39 -2.53 -21.53
N THR A 253 5.89 -2.80 -20.32
CA THR A 253 4.76 -2.06 -19.73
C THR A 253 5.23 -0.84 -18.93
N ASN A 254 6.52 -0.76 -18.60
CA ASN A 254 7.10 0.38 -17.88
C ASN A 254 7.38 1.56 -18.80
N ASP A 255 7.29 2.79 -18.26
CA ASP A 255 7.70 3.97 -19.02
C ASP A 255 9.15 3.79 -19.51
N TYR A 256 9.40 4.21 -20.74
CA TYR A 256 10.71 4.10 -21.42
C TYR A 256 11.29 2.68 -21.51
N ASN A 257 10.49 1.65 -21.24
CA ASN A 257 10.91 0.25 -21.12
C ASN A 257 11.98 0.00 -20.05
N TYR A 258 11.97 0.77 -18.95
CA TYR A 258 12.89 0.54 -17.85
C TYR A 258 12.67 -0.84 -17.20
N ARG A 259 13.77 -1.41 -16.73
CA ARG A 259 13.75 -2.62 -15.90
C ARG A 259 13.73 -2.15 -14.45
N SER A 260 12.92 -2.80 -13.62
CA SER A 260 13.09 -2.76 -12.17
C SER A 260 14.56 -3.11 -11.82
N ASP A 261 15.15 -2.34 -10.92
CA ASP A 261 16.44 -2.58 -10.30
C ASP A 261 16.32 -3.33 -8.96
N GLU A 262 15.08 -3.61 -8.53
CA GLU A 262 14.72 -4.60 -7.53
C GLU A 262 15.22 -4.23 -6.12
N ASP A 263 15.43 -2.96 -5.82
CA ASP A 263 15.91 -2.47 -4.52
C ASP A 263 14.80 -2.10 -3.53
N PHE A 264 13.57 -1.91 -4.03
CA PHE A 264 12.35 -1.65 -3.25
C PHE A 264 12.44 -0.38 -2.39
N ASN A 265 13.19 0.62 -2.86
CA ASN A 265 13.29 1.92 -2.22
C ASN A 265 12.76 3.08 -3.08
N ASP A 266 12.04 2.79 -4.17
CA ASP A 266 11.42 3.80 -5.04
C ASP A 266 10.52 4.76 -4.25
N ALA A 267 9.80 4.23 -3.27
CA ALA A 267 9.11 5.01 -2.24
C ALA A 267 9.16 4.27 -0.90
N VAL A 268 9.63 4.95 0.15
CA VAL A 268 9.87 4.36 1.47
C VAL A 268 9.12 5.10 2.56
N PHE A 269 8.44 4.32 3.41
CA PHE A 269 7.62 4.81 4.50
C PHE A 269 7.87 4.01 5.80
N THR A 270 7.50 4.58 6.93
CA THR A 270 7.14 3.79 8.11
C THR A 270 5.64 3.75 8.33
N VAL A 271 5.14 2.63 8.86
CA VAL A 271 3.79 2.45 9.36
C VAL A 271 3.88 2.19 10.86
N SER A 272 3.09 2.93 11.65
CA SER A 272 3.04 2.78 13.10
C SER A 272 1.60 2.82 13.61
N SER A 273 1.38 2.35 14.83
CA SER A 273 0.07 2.31 15.45
C SER A 273 0.08 2.91 16.85
N THR A 274 -1.10 3.32 17.33
CA THR A 274 -1.35 3.66 18.73
C THR A 274 -2.54 2.82 19.19
N PRO A 275 -2.34 1.83 20.08
CA PRO A 275 -1.07 1.47 20.75
C PRO A 275 -0.01 0.86 19.81
N SER A 276 1.28 1.05 20.13
CA SER A 276 2.44 0.71 19.26
C SER A 276 2.55 -0.77 18.90
N GLY A 277 2.02 -1.66 19.74
CA GLY A 277 2.08 -3.11 19.55
C GLY A 277 0.98 -3.68 18.65
N ALA A 278 0.08 -2.87 18.09
CA ALA A 278 -1.10 -3.39 17.41
C ALA A 278 -0.79 -4.24 16.17
N PHE A 279 0.43 -4.12 15.61
CA PHE A 279 0.90 -4.94 14.49
C PHE A 279 1.80 -6.11 14.90
N GLY A 280 2.17 -6.28 16.17
CA GLY A 280 3.18 -7.27 16.60
C GLY A 280 2.84 -8.74 16.32
N GLY A 281 1.59 -9.03 15.91
CA GLY A 281 1.17 -10.35 15.42
C GLY A 281 1.36 -10.59 13.93
N SER A 282 1.78 -9.58 13.15
CA SER A 282 1.90 -9.67 11.70
C SER A 282 3.08 -10.56 11.30
N ASN A 283 2.87 -11.40 10.28
CA ASN A 283 3.88 -12.31 9.77
C ASN A 283 4.72 -11.64 8.68
N ILE A 284 5.59 -10.74 9.10
CA ILE A 284 6.55 -10.03 8.25
C ILE A 284 7.98 -10.26 8.74
N ALA A 285 8.97 -9.92 7.92
CA ALA A 285 10.37 -9.97 8.33
C ALA A 285 10.69 -8.92 9.41
N THR A 286 11.84 -9.06 10.06
CA THR A 286 12.36 -8.08 11.03
C THR A 286 13.78 -7.73 10.62
N ALA A 287 14.08 -6.43 10.57
CA ALA A 287 15.39 -5.91 10.26
C ALA A 287 16.28 -5.77 11.51
N PRO A 288 17.62 -5.93 11.38
CA PRO A 288 18.26 -6.64 10.27
C PRO A 288 17.91 -8.13 10.33
N LEU A 289 17.96 -8.83 9.19
CA LEU A 289 17.75 -10.28 9.20
C LEU A 289 18.76 -10.96 10.12
N PRO A 290 18.34 -11.98 10.90
CA PRO A 290 19.28 -12.79 11.65
C PRO A 290 20.35 -13.36 10.71
N PRO A 291 21.64 -13.45 11.13
CA PRO A 291 22.73 -13.97 10.30
C PRO A 291 22.56 -15.41 9.77
N MET A 292 21.45 -16.09 10.09
CA MET A 292 21.16 -17.50 9.80
C MET A 292 19.91 -17.68 8.89
N ALA A 293 19.36 -16.62 8.30
CA ALA A 293 18.15 -16.69 7.47
C ALA A 293 18.31 -17.47 6.13
N GLN A 294 19.54 -17.82 5.73
CA GLN A 294 19.83 -18.55 4.49
C GLN A 294 19.40 -20.03 4.48
N SER A 295 18.72 -20.54 5.53
CA SER A 295 18.35 -21.96 5.64
C SER A 295 17.25 -22.20 6.68
N LEU A 296 16.06 -22.61 6.22
CA LEU A 296 15.02 -23.39 6.95
C LEU A 296 13.99 -22.72 7.90
N ILE A 297 13.88 -21.39 8.05
CA ILE A 297 13.05 -20.81 9.14
C ILE A 297 11.52 -20.84 8.88
N GLY A 298 11.05 -21.00 7.64
CA GLY A 298 9.60 -21.06 7.33
C GLY A 298 8.83 -22.20 8.02
N LEU A 299 9.49 -23.28 8.48
CA LEU A 299 8.81 -24.40 9.15
C LEU A 299 8.62 -24.23 10.66
N ALA A 300 9.42 -23.40 11.34
CA ALA A 300 9.44 -23.37 12.81
C ALA A 300 8.30 -22.52 13.40
N MET A 301 7.91 -21.43 12.72
CA MET A 301 6.82 -20.56 13.16
C MET A 301 5.45 -21.23 13.02
N PHE A 302 5.25 -22.07 12.00
CA PHE A 302 4.02 -22.84 11.78
C PHE A 302 3.77 -23.90 12.86
N ALA A 303 4.83 -24.56 13.36
CA ALA A 303 4.70 -25.57 14.41
C ALA A 303 4.30 -24.97 15.77
N GLY A 304 4.76 -23.75 16.06
CA GLY A 304 4.41 -23.02 17.29
C GLY A 304 2.94 -22.60 17.34
N LEU A 305 2.42 -22.07 16.24
CA LEU A 305 1.03 -21.58 16.13
C LEU A 305 0.00 -22.72 16.15
N ILE A 306 0.27 -23.84 15.46
CA ILE A 306 -0.61 -25.03 15.49
C ILE A 306 -0.65 -25.65 16.90
N SER A 307 0.47 -25.65 17.62
CA SER A 307 0.55 -26.17 19.00
C SER A 307 -0.27 -25.34 19.99
N MET A 308 -0.30 -24.01 19.83
CA MET A 308 -1.07 -23.11 20.67
C MET A 308 -2.58 -23.16 20.37
N ALA A 309 -2.98 -23.23 19.10
CA ALA A 309 -4.38 -23.40 18.72
C ALA A 309 -4.97 -24.73 19.23
N ARG A 310 -4.23 -25.84 19.13
CA ARG A 310 -4.65 -27.15 19.65
C ARG A 310 -4.78 -27.17 21.18
N LYS A 311 -3.88 -26.49 21.91
CA LYS A 311 -3.97 -26.38 23.38
C LYS A 311 -5.15 -25.53 23.84
N LYS A 312 -5.56 -24.53 23.06
CA LYS A 312 -6.70 -23.66 23.38
C LYS A 312 -8.04 -24.39 23.14
N ALA A 313 -8.15 -25.15 22.05
CA ALA A 313 -9.33 -25.98 21.74
C ALA A 313 -9.52 -27.12 22.76
N ALA A 314 -8.44 -27.82 23.14
CA ALA A 314 -8.53 -28.88 24.14
C ALA A 314 -8.92 -28.37 25.54
N ARG A 315 -8.53 -27.14 25.90
CA ARG A 315 -8.94 -26.51 27.16
C ARG A 315 -10.41 -26.07 27.15
N GLN A 316 -10.94 -25.64 26.00
CA GLN A 316 -12.36 -25.32 25.85
C GLN A 316 -13.25 -26.57 25.88
N GLU A 317 -12.87 -27.66 25.21
CA GLU A 317 -13.61 -28.93 25.29
C GLU A 317 -13.63 -29.50 26.71
N GLN A 318 -12.52 -29.40 27.44
CA GLN A 318 -12.45 -29.86 28.83
C GLN A 318 -13.33 -29.00 29.76
N GLN A 319 -13.35 -27.68 29.58
CA GLN A 319 -14.23 -26.79 30.34
C GLN A 319 -15.72 -27.01 30.05
N ILE A 320 -16.09 -27.32 28.80
CA ILE A 320 -17.48 -27.62 28.41
C ILE A 320 -17.94 -28.95 29.02
N ASN A 321 -17.09 -29.99 28.99
CA ASN A 321 -17.41 -31.29 29.57
C ASN A 321 -17.51 -31.25 31.09
N ASP A 322 -16.64 -30.50 31.77
CA ASP A 322 -16.71 -30.34 33.23
C ASP A 322 -17.96 -29.56 33.64
N HIS A 323 -18.45 -28.61 32.83
CA HIS A 323 -19.67 -27.87 33.12
C HIS A 323 -20.95 -28.71 32.90
N GLN A 324 -20.94 -29.63 31.94
CA GLN A 324 -22.05 -30.58 31.71
C GLN A 324 -22.16 -31.64 32.83
N LEU A 325 -21.06 -31.98 33.50
CA LEU A 325 -21.04 -32.92 34.64
C LEU A 325 -21.52 -32.33 35.97
N ILE A 326 -21.60 -31.00 36.09
CA ILE A 326 -22.03 -30.31 37.33
C ILE A 326 -23.55 -30.01 37.33
N VAL A 327 -24.21 -30.11 36.17
CA VAL A 327 -25.63 -29.73 35.98
C VAL A 327 -26.56 -30.95 35.77
N ALA A 328 -26.05 -32.17 35.95
CA ALA A 328 -26.81 -33.44 35.94
C ALA A 328 -26.85 -34.06 37.35
#